data_AF-A0A965ANJ5-F1
#
_entry.id   AF-A0A965ANJ5-F1
#
_cell.length_a   1.000
_cell.length_b   1.000
_cell.length_c   1.000
_cell.angle_alpha   90.00
_cell.angle_beta   90.00
_cell.angle_gamma   90.00
#
_symmetry.space_group_name_H-M   'P 1'
#
loop_
_entity.id
_entity.type
_entity.pdbx_description
1 polymer ?
#
loop_
_entity_poly.entity_id
_entity_poly.type
_entity_poly.pdbx_seq_one_letter_code
_entity_poly.pdbx_strand_id
1 'polypeptide(L)'
;MSGVGFLRRVWLTRLSGPATERPLLRQIFQRRPARMLELGLGTLKRTERLLRIAASLGPVHYVGLDPFEARSPGDPAGVTLKEAHRRLHGLGKVQ
;
A
#
# COMPACT_ATOMS: atom_id res chain seq x y z
N MET A 1 -15.68 14.90 -1.39
CA MET A 1 -14.39 14.32 -1.83
C MET A 1 -14.68 13.49 -3.07
N SER A 2 -14.21 13.97 -4.23
CA SER A 2 -14.51 13.41 -5.55
C SER A 2 -14.03 11.96 -5.60
N GLY A 3 -14.98 11.02 -5.68
CA GLY A 3 -14.66 9.59 -5.77
C GLY A 3 -13.72 9.33 -6.95
N VAL A 4 -12.83 8.35 -6.80
CA VAL A 4 -11.98 7.89 -7.89
C VAL A 4 -12.88 7.56 -9.10
N GLY A 5 -12.78 8.36 -10.16
CA GLY A 5 -13.63 8.26 -11.34
C GLY A 5 -13.61 6.85 -11.93
N PHE A 6 -14.74 6.42 -12.51
CA PHE A 6 -14.93 5.07 -13.04
C PHE A 6 -13.80 4.65 -14.01
N LEU A 7 -13.36 5.56 -14.89
CA LEU A 7 -12.25 5.34 -15.82
C LEU A 7 -10.93 5.05 -15.09
N ARG A 8 -10.63 5.81 -14.03
CA ARG A 8 -9.42 5.62 -13.20
C ARG A 8 -9.48 4.30 -12.42
N ARG A 9 -10.66 3.90 -11.96
CA ARG A 9 -10.89 2.60 -11.32
C ARG A 9 -10.67 1.43 -12.29
N VAL A 10 -11.23 1.50 -13.49
CA VAL A 10 -11.03 0.45 -14.52
C VAL A 10 -9.57 0.38 -14.93
N TRP A 11 -8.91 1.52 -15.11
CA TRP A 11 -7.49 1.58 -15.43
C TRP A 11 -6.62 0.94 -14.33
N LEU A 12 -6.85 1.27 -13.06
CA LEU A 12 -6.11 0.69 -11.93
C LEU A 12 -6.40 -0.81 -11.69
N THR A 13 -7.57 -1.31 -12.09
CA THR A 13 -7.95 -2.71 -11.84
C THR A 13 -7.71 -3.65 -13.03
N ARG A 14 -7.45 -3.09 -14.22
CA ARG A 14 -7.24 -3.86 -15.46
C ARG A 14 -5.94 -3.50 -16.20
N LEU A 15 -5.56 -2.23 -16.25
CA LEU A 15 -4.46 -1.72 -17.10
C LEU A 15 -3.19 -1.36 -16.31
N SER A 16 -3.26 -1.05 -15.02
CA SER A 16 -2.06 -0.66 -14.27
C SER A 16 -1.11 -1.85 -14.08
N GLY A 17 0.18 -1.60 -14.28
CA GLY A 17 1.27 -2.47 -13.86
C GLY A 17 1.74 -2.10 -12.45
N PRO A 18 2.08 -3.09 -11.60
CA PRO A 18 2.27 -4.53 -11.85
C PRO A 18 0.97 -5.38 -11.83
N ALA A 19 0.96 -6.50 -12.57
CA ALA A 19 -0.19 -7.42 -12.65
C ALA A 19 -0.61 -7.99 -11.28
N THR A 20 0.35 -8.18 -10.39
CA THR A 20 0.18 -8.69 -9.02
C THR A 20 -0.61 -7.73 -8.12
N GLU A 21 -0.68 -6.44 -8.45
CA GLU A 21 -1.44 -5.44 -7.68
C GLU A 21 -2.92 -5.37 -8.09
N ARG A 22 -3.27 -5.82 -9.30
CA ARG A 22 -4.64 -5.74 -9.84
C ARG A 22 -5.69 -6.44 -8.96
N PRO A 23 -5.51 -7.69 -8.49
CA PRO A 23 -6.49 -8.34 -7.62
C PRO A 23 -6.64 -7.62 -6.28
N LEU A 24 -5.54 -7.12 -5.70
CA LEU A 24 -5.59 -6.32 -4.46
C LEU A 24 -6.38 -5.03 -4.66
N LEU A 25 -6.11 -4.30 -5.74
CA LEU A 25 -6.83 -3.06 -6.06
C LEU A 25 -8.33 -3.33 -6.26
N ARG A 26 -8.71 -4.41 -6.94
CA ARG A 26 -10.12 -4.81 -7.07
C ARG A 26 -10.75 -5.02 -5.71
N GLN A 27 -10.08 -5.75 -4.82
CA GLN A 27 -10.59 -6.01 -3.47
C GLN A 27 -10.72 -4.72 -2.65
N ILE A 28 -9.76 -3.80 -2.75
CA ILE A 28 -9.81 -2.49 -2.09
C ILE A 28 -11.01 -1.68 -2.59
N PHE A 29 -11.23 -1.62 -3.90
CA PHE A 29 -12.36 -0.89 -4.46
C PHE A 29 -13.73 -1.55 -4.19
N GLN A 30 -13.78 -2.87 -4.03
CA GLN A 30 -15.02 -3.60 -3.76
C GLN A 30 -15.40 -3.57 -2.27
N ARG A 31 -14.44 -3.84 -1.38
CA ARG A 31 -14.67 -4.00 0.06
C ARG A 31 -14.42 -2.72 0.85
N ARG A 32 -13.66 -1.76 0.31
CA ARG A 32 -13.22 -0.53 1.00
C ARG A 32 -12.71 -0.81 2.42
N PRO A 33 -11.68 -1.65 2.56
CA PRO A 33 -11.21 -2.08 3.88
C PRO A 33 -10.68 -0.90 4.68
N ALA A 34 -11.19 -0.74 5.90
CA ALA A 34 -10.74 0.30 6.84
C ALA A 34 -9.41 -0.05 7.54
N ARG A 35 -8.97 -1.32 7.45
CA ARG A 35 -7.75 -1.85 8.07
C ARG A 35 -6.96 -2.67 7.05
N MET A 36 -5.66 -2.41 6.96
CA MET A 36 -4.74 -3.11 6.07
C MET A 36 -3.52 -3.56 6.88
N LEU A 37 -3.13 -4.82 6.69
CA LEU A 37 -1.91 -5.39 7.26
C LEU A 37 -1.03 -5.83 6.09
N GLU A 38 0.23 -5.42 6.09
CA GLU A 38 1.22 -5.88 5.12
C GLU A 38 2.37 -6.58 5.84
N LEU A 39 2.79 -7.71 5.30
CA LEU A 39 3.92 -8.51 5.78
C LEU A 39 5.02 -8.45 4.72
N GLY A 40 6.19 -7.92 5.06
CA GLY A 40 7.30 -7.76 4.12
C GLY A 40 7.12 -6.54 3.22
N LEU A 41 7.48 -5.36 3.73
CA LEU A 41 7.32 -4.06 3.06
C LEU A 41 8.25 -3.87 1.84
N GLY A 42 9.32 -4.66 1.73
CA GLY A 42 10.24 -4.62 0.59
C GLY A 42 10.75 -3.20 0.32
N THR A 43 10.38 -2.64 -0.84
CA THR A 43 10.79 -1.31 -1.34
C THR A 43 9.77 -0.18 -1.13
N LEU A 44 8.68 -0.41 -0.39
CA LEU A 44 7.57 0.53 -0.10
C LEU A 44 6.78 1.12 -1.27
N LYS A 45 7.33 1.15 -2.49
CA LYS A 45 6.69 1.81 -3.63
C LYS A 45 5.28 1.27 -3.90
N ARG A 46 5.12 -0.04 -3.76
CA ARG A 46 3.82 -0.74 -3.87
C ARG A 46 2.87 -0.31 -2.75
N THR A 47 3.33 -0.41 -1.51
CA THR A 47 2.60 -0.04 -0.30
C THR A 47 2.07 1.39 -0.38
N GLU A 48 2.93 2.36 -0.67
CA GLU A 48 2.56 3.78 -0.78
C GLU A 48 1.45 4.00 -1.82
N ARG A 49 1.54 3.31 -2.96
CA ARG A 49 0.54 3.41 -4.03
C ARG A 49 -0.81 2.84 -3.58
N LEU A 50 -0.81 1.69 -2.93
CA LEU A 50 -2.01 1.04 -2.42
C LEU A 50 -2.67 1.89 -1.32
N LEU A 51 -1.89 2.37 -0.37
CA LEU A 51 -2.35 3.24 0.72
C LEU A 51 -2.95 4.54 0.19
N ARG A 52 -2.31 5.19 -0.78
CA ARG A 52 -2.84 6.43 -1.38
C ARG A 52 -4.20 6.20 -2.04
N ILE A 53 -4.37 5.06 -2.71
CA ILE A 53 -5.65 4.70 -3.33
C ILE A 53 -6.69 4.37 -2.25
N ALA A 54 -6.32 3.61 -1.23
CA ALA A 54 -7.21 3.25 -0.14
C ALA A 54 -7.66 4.48 0.68
N ALA A 55 -6.73 5.38 1.01
CA ALA A 55 -6.98 6.66 1.68
C ALA A 55 -7.90 7.57 0.86
N SER A 56 -7.84 7.51 -0.48
CA SER A 56 -8.76 8.26 -1.35
C SER A 56 -10.20 7.73 -1.34
N LEU A 57 -10.41 6.50 -0.85
CA LEU A 57 -11.73 5.87 -0.73
C LEU A 57 -12.35 6.05 0.67
N GLY A 58 -11.53 6.36 1.68
CA GLY A 58 -11.96 6.55 3.06
C GLY A 58 -10.80 6.46 4.06
N PRO A 59 -11.06 6.62 5.36
CA PRO A 59 -10.04 6.49 6.39
C PRO A 59 -9.51 5.05 6.46
N VAL A 60 -8.20 4.88 6.41
CA VAL A 60 -7.52 3.59 6.42
C VAL A 60 -6.49 3.55 7.55
N HIS A 61 -6.54 2.49 8.34
CA HIS A 61 -5.51 2.11 9.29
C HIS A 61 -4.59 1.10 8.63
N TYR A 62 -3.29 1.35 8.67
CA TYR A 62 -2.31 0.50 8.03
C TYR A 62 -1.27 0.06 9.05
N VAL A 63 -0.99 -1.24 9.07
CA VAL A 63 0.05 -1.87 9.88
C VAL A 63 1.01 -2.57 8.94
N GLY A 64 2.30 -2.22 9.02
CA GLY A 64 3.35 -2.80 8.20
C GLY A 64 4.33 -3.58 9.07
N LEU A 65 4.34 -4.90 8.95
CA LEU A 65 5.31 -5.76 9.62
C LEU A 65 6.42 -6.12 8.64
N ASP A 66 7.64 -5.70 8.92
CA ASP A 66 8.81 -6.01 8.11
C ASP A 66 10.02 -6.24 9.00
N PRO A 67 10.95 -7.13 8.61
CA PRO A 67 12.19 -7.33 9.37
C PRO A 67 13.08 -6.08 9.40
N PHE A 68 12.88 -5.12 8.48
CA PHE A 68 13.65 -3.88 8.37
C PHE A 68 15.17 -4.08 8.51
N GLU A 69 15.69 -3.87 9.72
CA GLU A 69 17.11 -3.92 10.09
C GLU A 69 17.58 -5.32 10.56
N ALA A 70 16.65 -6.24 10.87
CA ALA A 70 16.94 -7.63 11.19
C ALA A 70 17.13 -8.52 9.94
N ARG A 71 17.29 -7.90 8.75
CA ARG A 71 17.51 -8.59 7.49
C ARG A 71 18.92 -9.16 7.45
N SER A 72 19.05 -10.40 7.02
CA SER A 72 20.35 -11.02 6.80
C SER A 72 21.00 -10.44 5.53
N PRO A 73 22.34 -10.43 5.41
CA PRO A 73 23.02 -9.90 4.23
C PRO A 73 22.69 -10.61 2.89
N GLY A 74 21.97 -11.74 2.93
CA GLY A 74 21.40 -12.41 1.75
C GLY A 74 19.97 -11.99 1.37
N ASP A 75 19.32 -11.13 2.16
CA ASP A 75 17.95 -10.67 1.91
C ASP A 75 17.90 -9.52 0.89
N PRO A 76 16.81 -9.40 0.10
CA PRO A 76 16.65 -8.33 -0.87
C PRO A 76 16.66 -6.94 -0.20
N ALA A 77 17.18 -5.96 -0.95
CA ALA A 77 17.32 -4.58 -0.50
C ALA A 77 16.01 -4.02 0.09
N GLY A 78 16.11 -3.52 1.32
CA GLY A 78 15.01 -3.00 2.11
C GLY A 78 15.09 -1.53 2.38
N VAL A 79 14.03 -1.00 2.97
CA VAL A 79 14.06 0.30 3.63
C VAL A 79 14.33 0.14 5.12
N THR A 80 14.79 1.21 5.75
CA THR A 80 14.85 1.29 7.21
C THR A 80 13.47 1.57 7.80
N LEU A 81 13.25 1.18 9.07
CA LEU A 81 12.01 1.47 9.80
C LEU A 81 11.71 2.98 9.82
N LYS A 82 12.74 3.81 10.02
CA LYS A 82 12.61 5.27 9.99
C LYS A 82 12.11 5.79 8.65
N GLU A 83 12.63 5.28 7.55
CA GLU A 83 12.17 5.68 6.22
C GLU A 83 10.74 5.22 5.94
N ALA A 84 10.40 4.00 6.39
CA ALA A 84 9.05 3.47 6.26
C ALA A 84 8.04 4.33 7.02
N HIS A 85 8.31 4.59 8.30
CA HIS A 85 7.45 5.42 9.13
C HIS A 85 7.31 6.84 8.54
N ARG A 86 8.42 7.47 8.14
CA ARG A 86 8.40 8.84 7.56
C ARG A 86 7.54 8.93 6.29
N ARG A 87 7.59 7.94 5.40
CA ARG A 87 6.85 7.97 4.14
C ARG A 87 5.39 7.56 4.29
N LEU A 88 5.09 6.62 5.19
CA LEU A 88 3.75 6.07 5.37
C LEU A 88 2.88 6.93 6.30
N HIS A 89 3.47 7.61 7.29
CA HIS A 89 2.73 8.45 8.25
C HIS A 89 1.93 9.58 7.56
N GLY A 90 2.36 10.05 6.38
CA GLY A 90 1.63 11.05 5.60
C GLY A 90 0.44 10.48 4.78
N LEU A 91 0.31 9.15 4.69
CA LEU A 91 -0.66 8.47 3.82
C LEU A 91 -1.83 7.83 4.59
N GLY A 92 -1.76 7.76 5.92
CA GLY A 92 -2.81 7.19 6.77
C GLY A 92 -2.40 7.12 8.25
N LYS A 93 -3.28 6.61 9.11
CA LYS A 93 -2.89 6.27 10.49
C LYS A 93 -2.07 4.98 10.45
N VAL A 94 -0.75 5.13 10.58
CA VAL A 94 0.22 4.03 10.56
C VAL A 94 0.56 3.65 12.00
N GLN A 95 0.46 2.36 12.32
CA GLN A 95 0.89 1.78 13.60
C GLN A 95 1.90 0.66 13.35
#